data_AF-A0A1N7P3V3-F1
#
_entry.id   AF-A0A1N7P3V3-F1
#
_cell.length_a   1.000
_cell.length_b   1.000
_cell.length_c   1.000
_cell.angle_alpha   90.00
_cell.angle_beta   90.00
_cell.angle_gamma   90.00
#
_symmetry.space_group_name_H-M   'P 1'
#
loop_
_entity.id
_entity.type
_entity.pdbx_description
1 polymer ?
#
loop_
_entity_poly.entity_id
_entity_poly.type
_entity_poly.pdbx_seq_one_letter_code
_entity_poly.pdbx_strand_id
1 'polypeptide(L)'
;MLFKAFFGTAVFLGTIAWLGYSLVATEPCERMDRLALPIRVTMDATRFIASNLFAGPEHTELRLSLLELSIKVDSGAQTYASAVLYGPSLTCKNFL
;
A
#
# COMPACT_ATOMS: atom_id res chain seq x y z
N MET A 1 -16.41 -22.79 10.54
CA MET A 1 -16.49 -22.59 9.07
C MET A 1 -17.11 -21.23 8.70
N LEU A 2 -18.17 -20.78 9.38
CA LEU A 2 -18.83 -19.48 9.14
C LEU A 2 -17.89 -18.26 9.21
N PHE A 3 -16.96 -18.23 10.19
CA PHE A 3 -16.03 -17.12 10.37
C PHE A 3 -15.01 -16.98 9.22
N LYS A 4 -14.49 -18.09 8.71
CA LYS A 4 -13.59 -18.10 7.54
C LYS A 4 -14.31 -17.61 6.28
N ALA A 5 -15.55 -18.03 6.09
CA ALA A 5 -16.38 -17.59 4.97
C ALA A 5 -16.66 -16.08 5.07
N PHE A 6 -17.02 -15.58 6.26
CA PHE A 6 -17.28 -14.16 6.49
C PHE A 6 -16.05 -13.27 6.21
N PHE A 7 -14.87 -13.67 6.70
CA PHE A 7 -13.63 -12.95 6.39
C PHE A 7 -13.28 -13.00 4.91
N GLY A 8 -13.45 -14.16 4.27
CA GLY A 8 -13.24 -14.30 2.82
C GLY A 8 -14.14 -13.36 2.02
N THR A 9 -15.43 -13.29 2.37
CA THR A 9 -16.40 -12.40 1.72
C THR A 9 -16.09 -10.92 1.98
N ALA A 10 -15.73 -10.54 3.21
CA ALA A 10 -15.39 -9.16 3.55
C ALA A 10 -14.14 -8.68 2.82
N VAL A 11 -13.08 -9.51 2.75
CA VAL A 11 -11.86 -9.21 1.98
C VAL A 11 -12.20 -9.10 0.50
N PHE A 12 -13.01 -10.01 -0.04
CA PHE A 12 -13.41 -9.97 -1.44
C PHE A 12 -14.18 -8.69 -1.80
N LEU A 13 -15.19 -8.33 -1.00
CA LEU A 13 -15.95 -7.09 -1.18
C LEU A 13 -15.06 -5.85 -1.03
N GLY A 14 -14.16 -5.86 -0.04
CA GLY A 14 -13.19 -4.79 0.16
C GLY A 14 -12.28 -4.60 -1.06
N THR A 15 -11.78 -5.70 -1.63
CA THR A 15 -10.95 -5.66 -2.84
C THR A 15 -11.73 -5.11 -4.03
N ILE A 16 -12.97 -5.54 -4.24
CA ILE A 16 -13.81 -5.01 -5.34
C ILE A 16 -14.08 -3.52 -5.15
N ALA A 17 -14.47 -3.10 -3.94
CA ALA A 17 -14.75 -1.71 -3.64
C ALA A 17 -13.51 -0.83 -3.83
N TRP A 18 -12.34 -1.30 -3.38
CA TRP A 18 -11.06 -0.61 -3.57
C TRP A 18 -10.67 -0.49 -5.05
N LEU A 19 -10.80 -1.56 -5.83
CA LEU A 19 -10.54 -1.51 -7.27
C LEU A 19 -11.50 -0.55 -7.97
N GLY A 20 -12.79 -0.59 -7.64
CA GLY A 20 -13.78 0.36 -8.16
C GLY A 20 -13.42 1.81 -7.82
N TYR A 21 -13.12 2.10 -6.55
CA TYR A 21 -12.67 3.42 -6.10
C TYR A 21 -11.40 3.89 -6.81
N SER A 22 -10.45 2.99 -7.03
CA SER A 22 -9.17 3.31 -7.68
C SER A 22 -9.36 3.63 -9.16
N LEU A 23 -10.16 2.84 -9.88
CA LEU A 23 -10.35 2.99 -11.34
C LEU A 23 -11.24 4.17 -11.72
N VAL A 24 -12.13 4.62 -10.82
CA VAL A 24 -12.99 5.80 -11.04
C VAL A 24 -12.21 7.13 -11.03
N ALA A 25 -10.99 7.17 -10.49
CA ALA A 25 -10.15 8.37 -10.58
C ALA A 25 -9.95 8.79 -12.05
N THR A 26 -10.04 10.08 -12.34
CA THR A 26 -9.93 10.60 -13.71
C THR A 26 -8.48 10.67 -14.16
N GLU A 27 -7.57 10.96 -13.24
CA GLU A 27 -6.15 11.11 -13.54
C GLU A 27 -5.39 9.79 -13.35
N PRO A 28 -4.47 9.44 -14.26
CA PRO A 28 -3.73 8.18 -14.20
C PRO A 28 -2.84 8.10 -12.94
N CYS A 29 -2.27 9.21 -12.46
CA CYS A 29 -1.46 9.21 -11.25
C CYS A 29 -2.28 9.07 -9.98
N GLU A 30 -3.47 9.67 -9.93
CA GLU A 30 -4.39 9.47 -8.83
C GLU A 30 -4.85 8.00 -8.75
N ARG A 31 -5.08 7.34 -9.90
CA ARG A 31 -5.36 5.90 -9.94
C ARG A 31 -4.21 5.10 -9.32
N MET A 32 -2.95 5.42 -9.63
CA MET A 32 -1.80 4.67 -9.09
C MET A 32 -1.65 4.90 -7.59
N ASP A 33 -1.86 6.13 -7.13
CA ASP A 33 -1.85 6.46 -5.70
C ASP A 33 -2.92 5.66 -4.93
N ARG A 34 -4.16 5.61 -5.47
CA ARG A 34 -5.25 4.81 -4.90
C ARG A 34 -4.97 3.30 -4.97
N LEU A 35 -4.31 2.82 -6.03
CA LEU A 35 -3.90 1.41 -6.14
C LEU A 35 -2.77 1.03 -5.16
N ALA A 36 -1.98 1.98 -4.70
CA ALA A 36 -0.95 1.71 -3.69
C ALA A 36 -1.52 1.64 -2.26
N LEU A 37 -2.79 1.99 -2.06
CA LEU A 37 -3.42 2.08 -0.74
C LEU A 37 -3.30 0.80 0.12
N PRO A 38 -3.49 -0.43 -0.40
CA PRO A 38 -3.31 -1.64 0.41
C PRO A 38 -1.86 -1.83 0.91
N ILE A 39 -0.88 -1.38 0.15
CA ILE A 39 0.53 -1.44 0.52
C ILE A 39 0.82 -0.44 1.63
N ARG A 40 0.28 0.78 1.55
CA ARG A 40 0.40 1.77 2.63
C ARG A 40 -0.23 1.25 3.92
N VAL A 41 -1.43 0.69 3.83
CA VAL A 41 -2.14 0.12 5.00
C VAL A 41 -1.35 -1.02 5.64
N THR A 42 -0.77 -1.92 4.85
CA THR A 42 0.05 -3.03 5.39
C THR A 42 1.34 -2.52 6.01
N MET A 43 1.99 -1.53 5.41
CA MET A 43 3.20 -0.90 5.97
C MET A 43 2.90 -0.11 7.24
N ASP A 44 1.78 0.61 7.32
CA ASP A 44 1.37 1.32 8.53
C ASP A 44 1.02 0.37 9.67
N ALA A 45 0.33 -0.74 9.37
CA ALA A 45 0.11 -1.81 10.35
C ALA A 45 1.45 -2.39 10.84
N THR A 46 2.40 -2.62 9.93
CA THR A 46 3.73 -3.13 10.27
C THR A 46 4.50 -2.13 11.15
N ARG A 47 4.48 -0.83 10.82
CA ARG A 47 5.09 0.23 11.61
C ARG A 47 4.42 0.35 12.98
N PHE A 48 3.10 0.22 13.06
CA PHE A 48 2.37 0.24 14.33
C PHE A 48 2.79 -0.95 15.21
N ILE A 49 2.80 -2.17 14.66
CA ILE A 49 3.26 -3.36 15.39
C ILE A 49 4.70 -3.18 15.85
N ALA A 50 5.60 -2.73 14.97
CA ALA A 50 6.99 -2.47 15.29
C ALA A 50 7.14 -1.40 16.38
N SER A 51 6.32 -0.34 16.37
CA SER A 51 6.35 0.71 17.39
C SER A 51 5.95 0.21 18.78
N ASN A 52 5.08 -0.82 18.85
CA ASN A 52 4.67 -1.43 20.11
C ASN A 52 5.67 -2.48 20.60
N LEU A 53 6.33 -3.21 19.69
CA LEU A 53 7.30 -4.26 20.03
C LEU A 53 8.72 -3.72 20.28
N PHE A 54 9.08 -2.62 19.61
CA PHE A 54 10.44 -2.08 19.55
C PHE A 54 10.47 -0.58 19.89
N ALA A 55 9.87 -0.21 21.02
CA ALA A 55 9.77 1.18 21.48
C ALA A 55 11.08 1.75 22.08
N GLY A 56 12.07 0.91 22.35
CA GLY A 56 13.35 1.29 22.96
C GLY A 56 14.25 2.10 22.01
N PRO A 57 15.12 2.98 22.55
CA PRO A 57 16.06 3.78 21.76
C PRO A 57 17.04 2.92 20.95
N GLU A 58 17.34 1.69 21.40
CA GLU A 58 18.15 0.71 20.67
C GLU A 58 17.54 0.27 19.31
N HIS A 59 16.26 0.53 19.07
CA HIS A 59 15.56 0.11 17.85
C HIS A 59 15.28 1.26 16.86
N THR A 60 15.91 2.42 17.06
CA THR A 60 15.76 3.58 16.18
C THR A 60 16.13 3.25 14.72
N GLU A 61 17.23 2.53 14.51
CA GLU A 61 17.69 2.09 13.18
C GLU A 61 16.70 1.14 12.49
N LEU A 62 16.03 0.28 13.26
CA LEU A 62 15.00 -0.62 12.74
C LEU A 62 13.78 0.17 12.26
N ARG A 63 13.35 1.19 13.02
CA ARG A 63 12.23 2.06 12.67
C ARG A 63 12.53 2.91 11.43
N LEU A 64 13.76 3.43 11.32
CA LEU A 64 14.25 4.12 10.11
C LEU A 64 14.25 3.18 8.90
N SER A 65 14.77 1.95 9.06
CA SER A 65 14.80 0.96 7.98
C SER A 65 13.39 0.57 7.52
N LEU A 66 12.44 0.43 8.44
CA LEU A 66 11.02 0.18 8.13
C LEU A 66 10.38 1.36 7.39
N LEU A 67 10.72 2.59 7.77
CA LEU A 67 10.27 3.79 7.06
C LEU A 67 10.83 3.82 5.63
N GLU A 68 12.12 3.58 5.46
CA GLU A 68 12.75 3.54 4.14
C GLU A 68 12.15 2.42 3.26
N LEU A 69 11.96 1.23 3.83
CA LEU A 69 11.35 0.09 3.14
C LEU A 69 9.95 0.43 2.65
N SER A 70 9.11 1.01 3.51
CA SER A 70 7.74 1.36 3.13
C SER A 70 7.67 2.40 2.01
N ILE A 71 8.57 3.39 1.97
CA ILE A 71 8.68 4.35 0.86
C ILE A 71 9.09 3.63 -0.43
N LYS A 72 10.11 2.76 -0.35
CA LYS A 72 10.59 1.99 -1.51
C LYS A 72 9.52 1.07 -2.08
N VAL A 73 8.79 0.37 -1.22
CA VAL A 73 7.73 -0.56 -1.63
C VAL A 73 6.54 0.19 -2.22
N ASP A 74 6.12 1.31 -1.62
CA ASP A 74 5.05 2.16 -2.17
C ASP A 74 5.40 2.70 -3.57
N SER A 75 6.60 3.28 -3.69
CA SER A 75 7.09 3.80 -4.97
C SER A 75 7.24 2.70 -6.04
N GLY A 76 7.79 1.54 -5.65
CA GLY A 76 7.94 0.39 -6.54
C GLY A 76 6.61 -0.14 -7.03
N ALA A 77 5.60 -0.19 -6.15
CA ALA A 77 4.26 -0.64 -6.51
C ALA A 77 3.53 0.33 -7.43
N GLN A 78 3.63 1.64 -7.18
CA GLN A 78 3.08 2.65 -8.09
C GLN A 78 3.73 2.56 -9.48
N THR A 79 5.05 2.37 -9.52
CA THR A 79 5.81 2.24 -10.78
C THR A 79 5.43 0.96 -11.53
N TYR A 80 5.30 -0.16 -10.81
CA TYR A 80 4.86 -1.41 -11.42
C TYR A 80 3.43 -1.31 -11.96
N ALA A 81 2.50 -0.77 -11.16
CA ALA A 81 1.12 -0.57 -11.59
C ALA A 81 1.02 0.37 -12.79
N SER A 82 1.81 1.45 -12.82
CA SER A 82 1.81 2.39 -13.94
C SER A 82 2.35 1.75 -15.21
N ALA A 83 3.44 0.96 -15.10
CA ALA A 83 4.00 0.23 -16.22
C ALA A 83 3.02 -0.81 -16.80
N VAL A 84 2.27 -1.51 -15.93
CA VAL A 84 1.28 -2.51 -16.36
C VAL A 84 0.07 -1.87 -17.04
N LEU A 85 -0.41 -0.73 -16.53
CA LEU A 85 -1.67 -0.13 -16.99
C LEU A 85 -1.50 0.91 -18.10
N TYR A 86 -0.38 1.63 -18.12
CA TYR A 86 -0.14 2.75 -19.03
C TYR A 86 1.17 2.64 -19.81
N GLY A 87 1.97 1.62 -19.55
CA GLY A 87 3.29 1.44 -20.16
C GLY A 87 4.39 2.26 -19.48
N PRO A 88 5.64 2.13 -19.96
CA PRO A 88 6.82 2.69 -19.29
C PRO A 88 6.93 4.22 -19.35
N SER A 89 6.09 4.89 -20.14
CA SER A 89 6.12 6.34 -20.34
C SER A 89 5.46 7.13 -19.21
N LEU A 90 4.65 6.49 -18.37
CA LEU A 90 3.87 7.17 -17.34
C LEU A 90 4.54 6.96 -15.97
N THR A 91 5.41 7.90 -15.58
CA THR A 91 6.09 7.90 -14.27
C THR A 91 5.38 8.87 -13.33
N CYS A 92 4.49 8.34 -12.49
CA CYS A 92 3.87 9.12 -11.42
C CYS A 92 4.84 9.22 -10.25
N LYS A 93 5.52 10.36 -10.13
CA LYS A 93 6.39 10.69 -8.99
C LYS A 93 5.58 11.43 -7.93
N ASN A 94 4.66 10.73 -7.27
CA ASN A 94 4.15 11.21 -6.00
C ASN A 94 5.08 10.69 -4.91
N PHE A 95 6.13 11.47 -4.66
CA PHE A 95 6.88 11.35 -3.42
C PHE A 95 5.99 11.95 -2.33
N LEU A 96 5.45 11.08 -1.49
CA LEU A 96 5.00 11.46 -0.15
C LEU A 96 6.10 12.26 0.58
#